data_AF-A0A2U1LDJ1-F1
#
_entry.id   AF-A0A2U1LDJ1-F1
#
_cell.length_a   1.000
_cell.length_b   1.000
_cell.length_c   1.000
_cell.angle_alpha   90.00
_cell.angle_beta   90.00
_cell.angle_gamma   90.00
#
_symmetry.space_group_name_H-M   'P 1'
#
loop_
_entity.id
_entity.type
_entity.pdbx_description
1 polymer ?
#
loop_
_entity_poly.entity_id
_entity_poly.type
_entity_poly.pdbx_seq_one_letter_code
_entity_poly.pdbx_strand_id
1 'polypeptide(L)'
;MTMVATDDLKLFKRVPILNPPFGYSDLKRAIPPHCFTKSLKFSLYLLSYEILLICILYYVASNYIHTLPKVIAYIAWPIYWIYQGLGLGRLWSIGHDCSHHSFCGYGWLDDTIGYLIHSFALTPYFSFKFSHHSHHAHTNSLEYDENHITKRKSDRLYYEIIDNPIGFVFMMLFKLIFEFPLYLIINYGVFIYAYYRIMMTQGAIWVFNLYGGPWVFMCGVLLVLAYLQHTHHSIPHYDSTEWNWIRGALSTVDRDVGFMINKNKTDNHVVHHLFPAIPSYHAHEATEAIKPILGDYYKYDGTPILKAFWREMKGCVYVESDNYDDDKKKSSGVYWFRN
;
A
#
# COMPACT_ATOMS: atom_id res chain seq x y z
N MET A 1 -22.69 -16.54 -19.01
CA MET A 1 -21.33 -16.93 -19.47
C MET A 1 -20.63 -15.85 -20.30
N THR A 2 -21.37 -14.94 -20.95
CA THR A 2 -20.83 -13.85 -21.80
C THR A 2 -20.32 -12.62 -21.06
N MET A 3 -20.95 -12.18 -19.95
CA MET A 3 -20.48 -11.00 -19.20
C MET A 3 -19.17 -11.22 -18.43
N VAL A 4 -18.96 -12.42 -17.88
CA VAL A 4 -17.72 -12.77 -17.17
C VAL A 4 -16.51 -12.76 -18.12
N ALA A 5 -16.67 -13.28 -19.34
CA ALA A 5 -15.63 -13.27 -20.35
C ALA A 5 -15.26 -11.84 -20.81
N THR A 6 -16.23 -10.92 -20.89
CA THR A 6 -15.96 -9.52 -21.26
C THR A 6 -15.27 -8.73 -20.17
N ASP A 7 -15.56 -9.02 -18.89
CA ASP A 7 -14.92 -8.35 -17.75
C ASP A 7 -13.47 -8.85 -17.56
N ASP A 8 -13.23 -10.14 -17.73
CA ASP A 8 -11.87 -10.72 -17.74
C ASP A 8 -11.04 -10.13 -18.90
N LEU A 9 -11.59 -10.00 -20.10
CA LEU A 9 -10.90 -9.38 -21.24
C LEU A 9 -10.52 -7.91 -21.00
N LYS A 10 -11.39 -7.13 -20.34
CA LYS A 10 -11.09 -5.75 -19.95
C LYS A 10 -10.05 -5.69 -18.83
N LEU A 11 -10.08 -6.63 -17.89
CA LEU A 11 -9.11 -6.72 -16.80
C LEU A 11 -7.70 -6.99 -17.33
N PHE A 12 -7.51 -7.85 -18.32
CA PHE A 12 -6.18 -8.11 -18.88
C PHE A 12 -5.78 -7.22 -20.05
N LYS A 13 -6.67 -6.35 -20.55
CA LYS A 13 -6.32 -5.31 -21.52
C LYS A 13 -5.25 -4.39 -20.92
N ARG A 14 -4.08 -4.34 -21.56
CA ARG A 14 -2.97 -3.44 -21.24
C ARG A 14 -3.39 -1.98 -21.41
N VAL A 15 -2.95 -1.12 -20.50
CA VAL A 15 -3.13 0.34 -20.64
C VAL A 15 -2.29 0.87 -21.80
N PRO A 16 -2.70 1.98 -22.46
CA PRO A 16 -1.91 2.57 -23.54
C PRO A 16 -0.53 3.04 -23.07
N ILE A 17 0.48 2.87 -23.92
CA ILE A 17 1.86 3.28 -23.62
C ILE A 17 2.21 4.66 -24.19
N LEU A 18 1.40 5.20 -25.08
CA LEU A 18 1.62 6.54 -25.63
C LEU A 18 1.36 7.59 -24.55
N ASN A 19 1.97 8.76 -24.72
CA ASN A 19 1.65 9.90 -23.85
C ASN A 19 0.13 10.17 -23.89
N PRO A 20 -0.51 10.35 -22.72
CA PRO A 20 -1.93 10.62 -22.67
C PRO A 20 -2.25 11.94 -23.40
N PRO A 21 -3.45 12.06 -24.00
CA PRO A 21 -3.89 13.28 -24.68
C PRO A 21 -4.27 14.40 -23.69
N PHE A 22 -3.99 14.22 -22.40
CA PHE A 22 -4.29 15.13 -21.30
C PHE A 22 -3.04 15.34 -20.44
N GLY A 23 -2.92 16.52 -19.84
CA GLY A 23 -1.88 16.86 -18.87
C GLY A 23 -2.40 16.91 -17.43
N TYR A 24 -1.48 17.11 -16.49
CA TYR A 24 -1.79 17.30 -15.07
C TYR A 24 -2.83 18.41 -14.82
N SER A 25 -2.73 19.52 -15.55
CA SER A 25 -3.64 20.67 -15.43
C SER A 25 -5.06 20.38 -15.90
N ASP A 26 -5.25 19.46 -16.85
CA ASP A 26 -6.57 19.04 -17.32
C ASP A 26 -7.28 18.24 -16.23
N LEU A 27 -6.55 17.27 -15.64
CA LEU A 27 -7.04 16.46 -14.53
C LEU A 27 -7.37 17.33 -13.31
N LYS A 28 -6.48 18.25 -12.95
CA LYS A 28 -6.68 19.16 -11.81
C LYS A 28 -7.93 20.04 -11.98
N ARG A 29 -8.23 20.51 -13.20
CA ARG A 29 -9.42 21.33 -13.49
C ARG A 29 -10.72 20.55 -13.40
N ALA A 30 -10.68 19.25 -13.66
CA ALA A 30 -11.86 18.40 -13.57
C ALA A 30 -12.27 18.11 -12.12
N ILE A 31 -11.29 18.05 -11.21
CA ILE A 31 -11.54 17.79 -9.78
C ILE A 31 -12.23 19.00 -9.15
N PRO A 32 -13.36 18.81 -8.43
CA PRO A 32 -14.02 19.89 -7.69
C PRO A 32 -13.05 20.61 -6.74
N PRO A 33 -13.03 21.96 -6.70
CA PRO A 33 -12.07 22.70 -5.89
C PRO A 33 -12.10 22.36 -4.40
N HIS A 34 -13.26 21.99 -3.85
CA HIS A 34 -13.37 21.63 -2.44
C HIS A 34 -12.66 20.31 -2.10
N CYS A 35 -12.41 19.42 -3.07
CA CYS A 35 -11.65 18.19 -2.82
C CYS A 35 -10.19 18.47 -2.38
N PHE A 36 -9.65 19.64 -2.69
CA PHE A 36 -8.31 20.06 -2.25
C PHE A 36 -8.30 20.72 -0.87
N THR A 37 -9.48 20.95 -0.27
CA THR A 37 -9.60 21.59 1.04
C THR A 37 -9.40 20.58 2.16
N LYS A 38 -8.62 20.97 3.16
CA LYS A 38 -8.27 20.11 4.30
C LYS A 38 -8.97 20.65 5.54
N SER A 39 -9.75 19.81 6.21
CA SER A 39 -10.48 20.18 7.43
C SER A 39 -9.82 19.58 8.65
N LEU A 40 -9.07 20.41 9.41
CA LEU A 40 -8.46 19.97 10.67
C LEU A 40 -9.48 19.34 11.63
N LYS A 41 -10.67 19.94 11.76
CA LYS A 41 -11.72 19.43 12.64
C LYS A 41 -12.20 18.04 12.23
N PHE A 42 -12.45 17.85 10.93
CA PHE A 42 -12.92 16.57 10.42
C PHE A 42 -11.83 15.49 10.48
N SER A 43 -10.59 15.84 10.13
CA SER A 43 -9.45 14.93 10.23
C SER A 43 -9.17 14.50 11.68
N LEU A 44 -9.25 15.42 12.65
CA LEU A 44 -9.13 15.07 14.08
C LEU A 44 -10.30 14.21 14.58
N TYR A 45 -11.50 14.43 14.07
CA TYR A 45 -12.66 13.58 14.36
C TYR A 45 -12.42 12.15 13.87
N LEU A 46 -11.97 11.97 12.61
CA LEU A 46 -11.64 10.65 12.06
C LEU A 46 -10.53 9.96 12.86
N LEU A 47 -9.47 10.69 13.21
CA LEU A 47 -8.38 10.16 14.03
C LEU A 47 -8.88 9.71 15.41
N SER A 48 -9.68 10.55 16.07
CA SER A 48 -10.21 10.26 17.41
C SER A 48 -11.16 9.08 17.40
N TYR A 49 -11.98 8.95 16.35
CA TYR A 49 -12.86 7.81 16.13
C TYR A 49 -12.07 6.50 16.00
N GLU A 50 -11.00 6.49 15.19
CA GLU A 50 -10.16 5.29 15.02
C GLU A 50 -9.42 4.91 16.31
N ILE A 51 -8.86 5.90 17.03
CA ILE A 51 -8.22 5.66 18.33
C ILE A 51 -9.22 5.06 19.32
N LEU A 52 -10.44 5.60 19.38
CA LEU A 52 -11.48 5.09 20.29
C LEU A 52 -11.81 3.62 19.99
N LEU A 53 -11.99 3.24 18.72
CA LEU A 53 -12.25 1.86 18.33
C LEU A 53 -11.10 0.92 18.71
N ILE A 54 -9.85 1.32 18.43
CA ILE A 54 -8.63 0.59 18.80
C ILE A 54 -8.55 0.40 20.31
N CYS A 55 -8.87 1.43 21.10
CA CYS A 55 -8.87 1.37 22.56
C CYS A 55 -9.97 0.47 23.11
N ILE A 56 -11.18 0.50 22.53
CA ILE A 56 -12.29 -0.38 22.93
C ILE A 56 -11.93 -1.84 22.68
N LEU A 57 -11.44 -2.17 21.49
CA LEU A 57 -11.03 -3.53 21.14
C LEU A 57 -9.89 -4.01 22.03
N TYR A 58 -8.88 -3.17 22.26
CA TYR A 58 -7.78 -3.46 23.19
C TYR A 58 -8.29 -3.72 24.62
N TYR A 59 -9.18 -2.86 25.14
CA TYR A 59 -9.76 -3.00 26.47
C TYR A 59 -10.51 -4.32 26.60
N VAL A 60 -11.35 -4.66 25.61
CA VAL A 60 -12.12 -5.91 25.62
C VAL A 60 -11.18 -7.12 25.58
N ALA A 61 -10.18 -7.11 24.70
CA ALA A 61 -9.22 -8.19 24.58
C ALA A 61 -8.41 -8.40 25.85
N SER A 62 -7.89 -7.30 26.42
CA SER A 62 -7.04 -7.34 27.61
C SER A 62 -7.80 -7.82 28.85
N ASN A 63 -9.08 -7.49 29.00
CA ASN A 63 -9.85 -7.79 30.21
C ASN A 63 -10.69 -9.07 30.13
N TYR A 64 -11.08 -9.54 28.94
CA TYR A 64 -12.05 -10.63 28.82
C TYR A 64 -11.58 -11.84 28.02
N ILE A 65 -10.68 -11.72 27.04
CA ILE A 65 -10.28 -12.90 26.23
C ILE A 65 -9.60 -13.96 27.09
N HIS A 66 -8.77 -13.53 28.04
CA HIS A 66 -8.05 -14.44 28.94
C HIS A 66 -8.95 -15.14 29.96
N THR A 67 -10.16 -14.61 30.22
CA THR A 67 -11.13 -15.24 31.15
C THR A 67 -11.98 -16.30 30.46
N LEU A 68 -11.92 -16.42 29.13
CA LEU A 68 -12.67 -17.42 28.37
C LEU A 68 -12.08 -18.83 28.57
N PRO A 69 -12.89 -19.89 28.41
CA PRO A 69 -12.38 -21.25 28.28
C PRO A 69 -11.30 -21.33 27.20
N LYS A 70 -10.21 -22.08 27.46
CA LYS A 70 -9.02 -22.10 26.59
C LYS A 70 -9.33 -22.25 25.09
N VAL A 71 -10.23 -23.17 24.74
CA VAL A 71 -10.64 -23.41 23.34
C VAL A 71 -11.25 -22.16 22.71
N ILE A 72 -12.10 -21.44 23.45
CA ILE A 72 -12.73 -20.21 22.97
C ILE A 72 -11.69 -19.09 22.89
N ALA A 73 -10.79 -18.98 23.88
CA ALA A 73 -9.71 -17.99 23.87
C ALA A 73 -8.78 -18.15 22.65
N TYR A 74 -8.45 -19.39 22.25
CA TYR A 74 -7.62 -19.67 21.06
C TYR A 74 -8.28 -19.23 19.74
N ILE A 75 -9.62 -19.14 19.69
CA ILE A 75 -10.36 -18.62 18.54
C ILE A 75 -10.51 -17.09 18.65
N ALA A 76 -10.76 -16.59 19.86
CA ALA A 76 -10.97 -15.17 20.12
C ALA A 76 -9.72 -14.33 19.83
N TRP A 77 -8.50 -14.84 20.10
CA TRP A 77 -7.26 -14.13 19.81
C TRP A 77 -7.07 -13.81 18.32
N PRO A 78 -7.12 -14.77 17.38
CA PRO A 78 -7.06 -14.48 15.95
C PRO A 78 -8.15 -13.52 15.46
N ILE A 79 -9.38 -13.65 15.97
CA ILE A 79 -10.46 -12.73 15.63
C ILE A 79 -10.10 -11.30 16.07
N TYR A 80 -9.63 -11.14 17.30
CA TYR A 80 -9.13 -9.86 17.78
C TYR A 80 -7.97 -9.34 16.92
N TRP A 81 -7.00 -10.19 16.55
CA TRP A 81 -5.87 -9.79 15.70
C TRP A 81 -6.31 -9.24 14.36
N ILE A 82 -7.31 -9.85 13.73
CA ILE A 82 -7.89 -9.35 12.49
C ILE A 82 -8.47 -7.95 12.73
N TYR A 83 -9.47 -7.81 13.61
CA TYR A 83 -10.17 -6.52 13.77
C TYR A 83 -9.26 -5.41 14.29
N GLN A 84 -8.42 -5.71 15.28
CA GLN A 84 -7.45 -4.77 15.82
C GLN A 84 -6.42 -4.40 14.74
N GLY A 85 -5.92 -5.37 13.98
CA GLY A 85 -4.96 -5.11 12.90
C GLY A 85 -5.54 -4.28 11.75
N LEU A 86 -6.81 -4.49 11.37
CA LEU A 86 -7.51 -3.60 10.43
C LEU A 86 -7.59 -2.16 10.99
N GLY A 87 -7.89 -2.01 12.29
CA GLY A 87 -7.87 -0.71 12.97
C GLY A 87 -6.50 -0.04 12.95
N LEU A 88 -5.44 -0.79 13.30
CA LEU A 88 -4.06 -0.32 13.18
C LEU A 88 -3.70 0.07 11.75
N GLY A 89 -4.18 -0.65 10.73
CA GLY A 89 -3.97 -0.33 9.33
C GLY A 89 -4.66 0.98 8.89
N ARG A 90 -5.86 1.25 9.40
CA ARG A 90 -6.53 2.54 9.19
C ARG A 90 -5.79 3.67 9.89
N LEU A 91 -5.28 3.44 11.10
CA LEU A 91 -4.44 4.41 11.81
C LEU A 91 -3.12 4.66 11.06
N TRP A 92 -2.43 3.60 10.61
CA TRP A 92 -1.22 3.71 9.78
C TRP A 92 -1.47 4.52 8.51
N SER A 93 -2.63 4.31 7.89
CA SER A 93 -3.08 5.11 6.75
C SER A 93 -3.16 6.60 7.12
N ILE A 94 -3.68 6.98 8.28
CA ILE A 94 -3.69 8.40 8.70
C ILE A 94 -2.26 8.96 8.78
N GLY A 95 -1.31 8.21 9.35
CA GLY A 95 0.10 8.62 9.34
C GLY A 95 0.68 8.78 7.93
N HIS A 96 0.26 7.97 6.97
CA HIS A 96 0.58 8.15 5.55
C HIS A 96 -0.05 9.43 4.97
N ASP A 97 -1.28 9.80 5.34
CA ASP A 97 -1.86 11.08 4.88
C ASP A 97 -1.10 12.28 5.42
N CYS A 98 -0.61 12.17 6.66
CA CYS A 98 0.29 13.16 7.24
C CYS A 98 1.60 13.30 6.45
N SER A 99 2.18 12.21 5.94
CA SER A 99 3.42 12.30 5.15
C SER A 99 3.24 13.12 3.86
N HIS A 100 2.05 13.06 3.25
CA HIS A 100 1.67 13.86 2.08
C HIS A 100 1.17 15.26 2.42
N HIS A 101 1.16 15.64 3.71
CA HIS A 101 0.55 16.87 4.22
C HIS A 101 -0.93 17.04 3.81
N SER A 102 -1.63 15.92 3.64
CA SER A 102 -3.03 15.86 3.23
C SER A 102 -4.00 15.84 4.42
N PHE A 103 -3.51 15.62 5.64
CA PHE A 103 -4.35 15.42 6.82
C PHE A 103 -5.00 16.72 7.30
N CYS A 104 -4.23 17.77 7.65
CA CYS A 104 -4.82 19.02 8.15
C CYS A 104 -4.31 20.30 7.49
N GLY A 105 -3.30 20.21 6.61
CA GLY A 105 -2.78 21.36 5.86
C GLY A 105 -1.80 22.25 6.64
N TYR A 106 -1.49 21.89 7.89
CA TYR A 106 -0.40 22.48 8.66
C TYR A 106 0.75 21.48 8.70
N GLY A 107 1.79 21.68 7.86
CA GLY A 107 2.85 20.69 7.66
C GLY A 107 3.55 20.23 8.96
N TRP A 108 3.78 21.15 9.91
CA TRP A 108 4.37 20.79 11.21
C TRP A 108 3.44 19.91 12.07
N LEU A 109 2.13 20.13 12.00
CA LEU A 109 1.15 19.37 12.77
C LEU A 109 0.93 18.00 12.13
N ASP A 110 0.86 17.94 10.80
CA ASP A 110 0.86 16.69 10.05
C ASP A 110 2.11 15.87 10.40
N ASP A 111 3.30 16.47 10.35
CA ASP A 111 4.54 15.77 10.69
C ASP A 111 4.59 15.30 12.16
N THR A 112 4.04 16.07 13.09
CA THR A 112 3.94 15.67 14.50
C THR A 112 2.99 14.49 14.69
N ILE A 113 1.78 14.57 14.13
CA ILE A 113 0.76 13.52 14.24
C ILE A 113 1.24 12.24 13.53
N GLY A 114 1.77 12.39 12.31
CA GLY A 114 2.33 11.30 11.53
C GLY A 114 3.47 10.61 12.26
N TYR A 115 4.41 11.37 12.84
CA TYR A 115 5.49 10.81 13.67
C TYR A 115 4.96 9.98 14.84
N LEU A 116 3.98 10.48 15.60
CA LEU A 116 3.42 9.75 16.75
C LEU A 116 2.69 8.46 16.31
N ILE A 117 1.85 8.55 15.29
CA ILE A 117 1.08 7.43 14.76
C ILE A 117 1.99 6.34 14.19
N HIS A 118 2.90 6.72 13.31
CA HIS A 118 3.80 5.76 12.68
C HIS A 118 4.79 5.18 13.68
N SER A 119 5.24 5.94 14.69
CA SER A 119 6.05 5.38 15.79
C SER A 119 5.29 4.33 16.60
N PHE A 120 4.01 4.59 16.89
CA PHE A 120 3.15 3.58 17.51
C PHE A 120 3.02 2.34 16.63
N ALA A 121 2.81 2.51 15.32
CA ALA A 121 2.72 1.42 14.34
C ALA A 121 4.08 0.83 13.90
N LEU A 122 5.18 1.22 14.57
CA LEU A 122 6.55 0.77 14.30
C LEU A 122 7.02 1.03 12.85
N THR A 123 6.68 2.20 12.29
CA THR A 123 7.11 2.70 10.99
C THR A 123 7.89 4.01 11.19
N PRO A 124 9.16 4.14 10.77
CA PRO A 124 9.92 5.39 10.89
C PRO A 124 9.37 6.47 9.98
N TYR A 125 8.59 7.38 10.55
CA TYR A 125 7.80 8.36 9.80
C TYR A 125 8.61 9.16 8.77
N PHE A 126 9.76 9.73 9.14
CA PHE A 126 10.53 10.58 8.21
C PHE A 126 11.23 9.77 7.13
N SER A 127 11.74 8.58 7.45
CA SER A 127 12.33 7.68 6.46
C SER A 127 11.27 7.19 5.49
N PHE A 128 10.09 6.79 6.00
CA PHE A 128 8.93 6.44 5.20
C PHE A 128 8.48 7.59 4.31
N LYS A 129 8.31 8.80 4.88
CA LYS A 129 7.91 10.00 4.14
C LYS A 129 8.87 10.28 2.98
N PHE A 130 10.17 10.17 3.21
CA PHE A 130 11.18 10.38 2.17
C PHE A 130 11.08 9.32 1.06
N SER A 131 11.17 8.04 1.39
CA SER A 131 11.15 6.97 0.37
C SER A 131 9.81 6.87 -0.34
N HIS A 132 8.71 7.17 0.35
CA HIS A 132 7.38 7.16 -0.24
C HIS A 132 7.18 8.35 -1.20
N HIS A 133 7.68 9.54 -0.89
CA HIS A 133 7.69 10.65 -1.87
C HIS A 133 8.58 10.35 -3.07
N SER A 134 9.74 9.71 -2.87
CA SER A 134 10.61 9.25 -3.97
C SER A 134 9.85 8.27 -4.88
N HIS A 135 9.10 7.33 -4.30
CA HIS A 135 8.23 6.44 -5.04
C HIS A 135 7.16 7.18 -5.86
N HIS A 136 6.39 8.11 -5.27
CA HIS A 136 5.41 8.93 -6.00
C HIS A 136 6.03 9.76 -7.15
N ALA A 137 7.28 10.19 -6.98
CA ALA A 137 8.00 10.94 -8.01
C ALA A 137 8.46 10.05 -9.16
N HIS A 138 8.69 8.75 -8.92
CA HIS A 138 9.33 7.82 -9.85
C HIS A 138 8.54 6.53 -10.11
N THR A 139 7.23 6.51 -9.80
CA THR A 139 6.37 5.31 -9.89
C THR A 139 6.60 4.56 -11.19
N ASN A 140 6.84 3.24 -11.10
CA ASN A 140 7.07 2.33 -12.22
C ASN A 140 8.29 2.65 -13.11
N SER A 141 9.22 3.48 -12.64
CA SER A 141 10.57 3.57 -13.21
C SER A 141 11.41 2.38 -12.75
N LEU A 142 12.07 1.71 -13.70
CA LEU A 142 12.96 0.59 -13.40
C LEU A 142 14.29 1.02 -12.77
N GLU A 143 14.68 2.29 -12.91
CA GLU A 143 15.93 2.84 -12.38
C GLU A 143 15.74 3.68 -11.12
N TYR A 144 14.62 4.39 -11.00
CA TYR A 144 14.45 5.45 -9.99
C TYR A 144 13.33 5.20 -8.97
N ASP A 145 12.41 4.25 -9.20
CA ASP A 145 11.52 3.82 -8.11
C ASP A 145 12.37 3.17 -7.02
N GLU A 146 11.99 3.30 -5.75
CA GLU A 146 12.74 2.71 -4.62
C GLU A 146 12.01 1.50 -4.03
N ASN A 147 10.68 1.48 -4.10
CA ASN A 147 9.86 0.58 -3.29
C ASN A 147 9.26 -0.57 -4.10
N HIS A 148 8.96 -0.32 -5.37
CA HIS A 148 8.21 -1.26 -6.22
C HIS A 148 8.93 -1.61 -7.53
N ILE A 149 10.27 -1.68 -7.49
CA ILE A 149 11.09 -2.01 -8.67
C ILE A 149 10.91 -3.48 -9.05
N THR A 150 10.30 -3.71 -10.21
CA THR A 150 10.21 -5.04 -10.81
C THR A 150 11.53 -5.47 -11.43
N LYS A 151 11.80 -6.77 -11.44
CA LYS A 151 13.07 -7.33 -11.94
C LYS A 151 12.97 -7.67 -13.41
N ARG A 152 14.06 -7.42 -14.15
CA ARG A 152 14.13 -7.79 -15.57
C ARG A 152 14.49 -9.26 -15.67
N LYS A 153 14.03 -9.94 -16.72
CA LYS A 153 14.40 -11.34 -16.99
C LYS A 153 15.92 -11.57 -17.12
N SER A 154 16.68 -10.52 -17.42
CA SER A 154 18.15 -10.56 -17.47
C SER A 154 18.81 -10.73 -16.10
N ASP A 155 18.12 -10.39 -15.01
CA ASP A 155 18.70 -10.25 -13.67
C ASP A 155 18.72 -11.58 -12.89
N ARG A 156 18.91 -12.71 -13.60
CA ARG A 156 18.50 -14.08 -13.25
C ARG A 156 19.02 -14.71 -11.95
N LEU A 157 19.91 -14.07 -11.19
CA LEU A 157 20.74 -14.82 -10.24
C LEU A 157 20.00 -15.34 -8.99
N TYR A 158 18.79 -14.85 -8.66
CA TYR A 158 18.09 -15.30 -7.44
C TYR A 158 16.55 -15.16 -7.42
N TYR A 159 15.94 -14.39 -8.33
CA TYR A 159 14.52 -14.02 -8.21
C TYR A 159 13.54 -15.14 -8.52
N GLU A 160 13.89 -16.13 -9.33
CA GLU A 160 13.01 -17.29 -9.56
C GLU A 160 12.72 -18.07 -8.25
N ILE A 161 13.62 -17.99 -7.27
CA ILE A 161 13.50 -18.61 -5.95
C ILE A 161 12.72 -17.71 -4.97
N ILE A 162 12.83 -16.37 -5.10
CA ILE A 162 12.27 -15.39 -4.15
C ILE A 162 10.91 -14.83 -4.61
N ASP A 163 10.73 -14.54 -5.90
CA ASP A 163 9.54 -13.91 -6.48
C ASP A 163 8.53 -14.96 -6.96
N ASN A 164 8.29 -15.95 -6.10
CA ASN A 164 7.21 -16.94 -6.21
C ASN A 164 6.47 -17.02 -4.87
N PRO A 165 5.31 -17.68 -4.76
CA PRO A 165 4.54 -17.72 -3.51
C PRO A 165 5.33 -18.21 -2.28
N ILE A 166 6.24 -19.17 -2.45
CA ILE A 166 7.07 -19.71 -1.35
C ILE A 166 8.16 -18.70 -0.99
N GLY A 167 8.85 -18.16 -1.99
CA GLY A 167 9.87 -17.14 -1.82
C GLY A 167 9.34 -15.87 -1.17
N PHE A 168 8.11 -15.46 -1.50
CA PHE A 168 7.43 -14.33 -0.85
C PHE A 168 7.18 -14.59 0.63
N VAL A 169 6.67 -15.77 1.00
CA VAL A 169 6.49 -16.12 2.41
C VAL A 169 7.83 -16.14 3.14
N PHE A 170 8.86 -16.73 2.53
CA PHE A 170 10.21 -16.73 3.08
C PHE A 170 10.75 -15.31 3.28
N MET A 171 10.64 -14.45 2.26
CA MET A 171 11.10 -13.07 2.31
C MET A 171 10.29 -12.26 3.32
N MET A 172 8.98 -12.48 3.44
CA MET A 172 8.14 -11.86 4.46
C MET A 172 8.60 -12.26 5.86
N LEU A 173 8.87 -13.55 6.11
CA LEU A 173 9.41 -14.02 7.38
C LEU A 173 10.80 -13.45 7.65
N PHE A 174 11.69 -13.43 6.65
CA PHE A 174 13.01 -12.84 6.76
C PHE A 174 12.92 -11.35 7.13
N LYS A 175 12.05 -10.60 6.45
CA LYS A 175 11.80 -9.18 6.74
C LYS A 175 11.28 -8.98 8.15
N LEU A 176 10.32 -9.78 8.59
CA LEU A 176 9.75 -9.69 9.94
C LEU A 176 10.76 -10.06 11.04
N ILE A 177 11.64 -11.03 10.79
CA ILE A 177 12.57 -11.57 11.81
C ILE A 177 13.89 -10.77 11.86
N PHE A 178 14.39 -10.27 10.73
CA PHE A 178 15.72 -9.68 10.63
C PHE A 178 15.68 -8.21 10.23
N GLU A 179 15.16 -7.91 9.05
CA GLU A 179 15.20 -6.56 8.48
C GLU A 179 14.45 -5.56 9.36
N PHE A 180 13.26 -5.94 9.81
CA PHE A 180 12.38 -5.07 10.58
C PHE A 180 12.93 -4.79 11.99
N PRO A 181 13.40 -5.79 12.78
CA PRO A 181 14.08 -5.49 14.04
C PRO A 181 15.33 -4.63 13.87
N LEU A 182 16.15 -4.87 12.83
CA LEU A 182 17.33 -4.05 12.55
C LEU A 182 16.93 -2.61 12.22
N TYR A 183 15.90 -2.45 11.39
CA TYR A 183 15.35 -1.16 10.99
C TYR A 183 14.80 -0.38 12.20
N LEU A 184 14.12 -1.06 13.13
CA LEU A 184 13.70 -0.45 14.39
C LEU A 184 14.89 -0.10 15.29
N ILE A 185 15.91 -0.94 15.40
CA ILE A 185 17.09 -0.65 16.25
C ILE A 185 17.76 0.65 15.80
N ILE A 186 17.88 0.84 14.48
CA ILE A 186 18.53 2.02 13.90
C ILE A 186 17.66 3.28 14.07
N ASN A 187 16.34 3.18 14.01
CA ASN A 187 15.44 4.34 14.00
C ASN A 187 14.69 4.61 15.32
N TYR A 188 14.65 3.65 16.26
CA TYR A 188 13.67 3.60 17.36
C TYR A 188 14.20 3.12 18.72
N GLY A 189 15.44 3.46 19.09
CA GLY A 189 16.03 3.01 20.36
C GLY A 189 15.17 3.22 21.62
N VAL A 190 14.50 4.38 21.75
CA VAL A 190 13.62 4.68 22.91
C VAL A 190 12.34 3.83 22.90
N PHE A 191 11.72 3.63 21.74
CA PHE A 191 10.49 2.85 21.64
C PHE A 191 10.78 1.36 21.85
N ILE A 192 11.88 0.83 21.31
CA ILE A 192 12.32 -0.54 21.59
C ILE A 192 12.52 -0.75 23.08
N TYR A 193 13.17 0.20 23.76
CA TYR A 193 13.35 0.11 25.21
C TYR A 193 12.00 0.11 25.94
N ALA A 194 11.05 0.97 25.54
CA ALA A 194 9.71 0.97 26.12
C ALA A 194 9.00 -0.38 25.92
N TYR A 195 9.03 -0.94 24.70
CA TYR A 195 8.48 -2.27 24.41
C TYR A 195 9.15 -3.36 25.24
N TYR A 196 10.48 -3.35 25.35
CA TYR A 196 11.23 -4.26 26.20
C TYR A 196 10.77 -4.17 27.66
N ARG A 197 10.63 -2.97 28.22
CA ARG A 197 10.15 -2.77 29.61
C ARG A 197 8.72 -3.28 29.80
N ILE A 198 7.83 -3.10 28.83
CA ILE A 198 6.47 -3.64 28.87
C ILE A 198 6.51 -5.18 28.82
N MET A 199 7.33 -5.77 27.95
CA MET A 199 7.50 -7.23 27.86
C MET A 199 8.04 -7.83 29.16
N MET A 200 8.98 -7.16 29.81
CA MET A 200 9.55 -7.60 31.09
C MET A 200 8.57 -7.48 32.27
N THR A 201 7.51 -6.66 32.17
CA THR A 201 6.54 -6.46 33.25
C THR A 201 5.26 -7.27 33.06
N GLN A 202 4.73 -7.34 31.83
CA GLN A 202 3.48 -8.02 31.51
C GLN A 202 3.67 -9.44 30.93
N GLY A 203 4.88 -9.75 30.46
CA GLY A 203 5.21 -11.00 29.79
C GLY A 203 5.09 -10.91 28.26
N ALA A 204 6.00 -11.59 27.57
CA ALA A 204 6.10 -11.53 26.11
C ALA A 204 4.84 -12.03 25.38
N ILE A 205 4.20 -13.11 25.87
CA ILE A 205 2.99 -13.67 25.28
C ILE A 205 1.83 -12.66 25.35
N TRP A 206 1.71 -11.93 26.47
CA TRP A 206 0.67 -10.93 26.64
C TRP A 206 0.85 -9.78 25.64
N VAL A 207 2.08 -9.27 25.52
CA VAL A 207 2.42 -8.20 24.55
C VAL A 207 2.17 -8.66 23.11
N PHE A 208 2.59 -9.88 22.79
CA PHE A 208 2.35 -10.45 21.46
C PHE A 208 0.85 -10.56 21.18
N ASN A 209 0.07 -11.15 22.08
CA ASN A 209 -1.36 -11.34 21.83
C ASN A 209 -2.12 -10.02 21.70
N LEU A 210 -1.76 -8.98 22.45
CA LEU A 210 -2.48 -7.70 22.42
C LEU A 210 -2.01 -6.73 21.33
N TYR A 211 -0.72 -6.74 20.97
CA TYR A 211 -0.14 -5.79 20.04
C TYR A 211 0.61 -6.48 18.89
N GLY A 212 1.46 -7.46 19.19
CA GLY A 212 2.27 -8.15 18.17
C GLY A 212 1.45 -8.87 17.08
N GLY A 213 0.45 -9.67 17.45
CA GLY A 213 -0.45 -10.37 16.54
C GLY A 213 -1.25 -9.42 15.63
N PRO A 214 -1.96 -8.42 16.19
CA PRO A 214 -2.61 -7.38 15.38
C PRO A 214 -1.65 -6.64 14.44
N TRP A 215 -0.45 -6.31 14.92
CA TRP A 215 0.57 -5.62 14.15
C TRP A 215 1.08 -6.47 12.97
N VAL A 216 1.38 -7.75 13.19
CA VAL A 216 1.77 -8.69 12.11
C VAL A 216 0.65 -8.78 11.07
N PHE A 217 -0.61 -8.88 11.52
CA PHE A 217 -1.74 -8.91 10.61
C PHE A 217 -1.85 -7.62 9.79
N MET A 218 -1.76 -6.44 10.43
CA MET A 218 -1.72 -5.14 9.74
C MET A 218 -0.62 -5.10 8.68
N CYS A 219 0.61 -5.48 9.02
CA CYS A 219 1.74 -5.48 8.08
C CYS A 219 1.49 -6.40 6.89
N GLY A 220 0.94 -7.61 7.13
CA GLY A 220 0.60 -8.54 6.05
C GLY A 220 -0.42 -7.94 5.08
N VAL A 221 -1.47 -7.28 5.59
CA VAL A 221 -2.47 -6.63 4.73
C VAL A 221 -1.87 -5.47 3.96
N LEU A 222 -1.11 -4.57 4.60
CA LEU A 222 -0.45 -3.43 3.93
C LEU A 222 0.50 -3.89 2.81
N LEU A 223 1.28 -4.95 3.05
CA LEU A 223 2.20 -5.51 2.06
C LEU A 223 1.45 -6.05 0.83
N VAL A 224 0.40 -6.85 1.05
CA VAL A 224 -0.41 -7.42 -0.04
C VAL A 224 -1.11 -6.31 -0.84
N LEU A 225 -1.64 -5.29 -0.17
CA LEU A 225 -2.30 -4.18 -0.83
C LEU A 225 -1.33 -3.37 -1.70
N ALA A 226 -0.21 -2.94 -1.13
CA ALA A 226 0.81 -2.19 -1.87
C ALA A 226 1.32 -3.00 -3.07
N TYR A 227 1.54 -4.32 -2.89
CA TYR A 227 1.91 -5.20 -3.99
C TYR A 227 0.86 -5.19 -5.11
N LEU A 228 -0.42 -5.40 -4.79
CA LEU A 228 -1.50 -5.47 -5.79
C LEU A 228 -1.80 -4.13 -6.47
N GLN A 229 -1.52 -3.02 -5.81
CA GLN A 229 -1.68 -1.68 -6.36
C GLN A 229 -0.59 -1.31 -7.37
N HIS A 230 0.57 -1.95 -7.27
CA HIS A 230 1.75 -1.69 -8.10
C HIS A 230 2.14 -2.86 -9.02
N THR A 231 1.45 -4.00 -8.91
CA THR A 231 1.77 -5.21 -9.65
C THR A 231 0.54 -5.74 -10.35
N HIS A 232 0.54 -5.64 -11.69
CA HIS A 232 -0.48 -6.24 -12.52
C HIS A 232 0.01 -6.43 -13.95
N HIS A 233 -0.42 -7.47 -14.65
CA HIS A 233 -0.06 -7.74 -16.05
C HIS A 233 -0.38 -6.61 -17.05
N SER A 234 -1.35 -5.77 -16.69
CA SER A 234 -1.87 -4.74 -17.59
C SER A 234 -1.25 -3.36 -17.40
N ILE A 235 -0.33 -3.18 -16.45
CA ILE A 235 0.38 -1.92 -16.22
C ILE A 235 1.85 -2.03 -16.70
N PRO A 236 2.36 -1.01 -17.39
CA PRO A 236 3.72 -1.01 -17.91
C PRO A 236 4.73 -0.58 -16.84
N HIS A 237 5.98 -0.97 -17.08
CA HIS A 237 7.15 -0.48 -16.37
C HIS A 237 8.08 0.15 -17.41
N TYR A 238 8.79 1.21 -17.03
CA TYR A 238 9.54 2.01 -17.98
C TYR A 238 11.00 2.12 -17.57
N ASP A 239 11.89 2.02 -18.54
CA ASP A 239 13.25 2.53 -18.34
C ASP A 239 13.30 4.05 -18.51
N SER A 240 14.43 4.64 -18.11
CA SER A 240 14.71 6.07 -18.25
C SER A 240 14.54 6.69 -19.64
N THR A 241 14.47 5.89 -20.73
CA THR A 241 14.31 6.42 -22.10
C THR A 241 12.85 6.73 -22.43
N GLU A 242 11.92 6.02 -21.79
CA GLU A 242 10.48 6.15 -22.03
C GLU A 242 9.74 6.75 -20.83
N TRP A 243 10.28 6.62 -19.62
CA TRP A 243 9.60 7.06 -18.41
C TRP A 243 9.34 8.57 -18.41
N ASN A 244 8.13 8.95 -18.02
CA ASN A 244 7.82 10.30 -17.57
C ASN A 244 6.81 10.23 -16.43
N TRP A 245 6.70 11.32 -15.67
CA TRP A 245 5.93 11.35 -14.43
C TRP A 245 4.46 10.93 -14.63
N ILE A 246 3.77 11.41 -15.67
CA ILE A 246 2.35 11.09 -15.86
C ILE A 246 2.13 9.62 -16.26
N ARG A 247 3.02 9.04 -17.08
CA ARG A 247 2.97 7.61 -17.42
C ARG A 247 3.21 6.76 -16.17
N GLY A 248 4.19 7.14 -15.35
CA GLY A 248 4.50 6.46 -14.08
C GLY A 248 3.32 6.49 -13.10
N ALA A 249 2.78 7.70 -12.81
CA ALA A 249 1.67 7.88 -11.87
C ALA A 249 0.40 7.12 -12.28
N LEU A 250 0.14 6.99 -13.59
CA LEU A 250 -1.00 6.22 -14.12
C LEU A 250 -0.77 4.70 -14.14
N SER A 251 0.46 4.23 -13.93
CA SER A 251 0.80 2.80 -13.96
C SER A 251 0.55 2.13 -12.61
N THR A 252 -0.62 2.39 -12.04
CA THR A 252 -1.08 1.82 -10.77
C THR A 252 -2.49 1.27 -10.92
N VAL A 253 -2.93 0.43 -9.99
CA VAL A 253 -4.22 -0.26 -10.06
C VAL A 253 -5.07 0.05 -8.83
N ASP A 254 -6.28 0.55 -9.06
CA ASP A 254 -7.28 0.67 -8.01
C ASP A 254 -7.84 -0.70 -7.62
N ARG A 255 -7.99 -0.95 -6.32
CA ARG A 255 -8.38 -2.24 -5.75
C ARG A 255 -9.62 -2.09 -4.89
N ASP A 256 -10.64 -2.93 -5.08
CA ASP A 256 -11.72 -3.07 -4.09
C ASP A 256 -11.26 -4.00 -2.96
N VAL A 257 -11.05 -3.41 -1.79
CA VAL A 257 -10.60 -4.13 -0.59
C VAL A 257 -11.75 -4.51 0.33
N GLY A 258 -12.99 -4.27 -0.10
CA GLY A 258 -14.19 -4.53 0.69
C GLY A 258 -14.15 -3.82 2.04
N PHE A 259 -14.19 -4.61 3.12
CA PHE A 259 -14.25 -4.12 4.51
C PHE A 259 -12.88 -4.01 5.19
N MET A 260 -11.78 -4.33 4.49
CA MET A 260 -10.51 -4.65 5.16
C MET A 260 -9.70 -3.41 5.58
N ILE A 261 -9.47 -2.42 4.73
CA ILE A 261 -8.74 -1.18 5.09
C ILE A 261 -9.48 0.02 4.49
N ASN A 262 -9.19 1.24 4.97
CA ASN A 262 -9.81 2.51 4.54
C ASN A 262 -10.09 2.52 3.02
N LYS A 263 -11.35 2.25 2.69
CA LYS A 263 -11.85 2.01 1.34
C LYS A 263 -11.49 3.15 0.38
N ASN A 264 -11.48 4.38 0.89
CA ASN A 264 -11.23 5.54 0.05
C ASN A 264 -9.79 5.68 -0.43
N LYS A 265 -8.80 5.00 0.16
CA LYS A 265 -7.41 5.04 -0.34
C LYS A 265 -7.08 3.90 -1.28
N THR A 266 -7.66 2.74 -1.02
CA THR A 266 -7.38 1.52 -1.77
C THR A 266 -8.09 1.50 -3.12
N ASP A 267 -9.32 2.05 -3.13
CA ASP A 267 -10.18 2.11 -4.31
C ASP A 267 -9.84 3.30 -5.21
N ASN A 268 -8.93 4.18 -4.77
CA ASN A 268 -8.60 5.46 -5.40
C ASN A 268 -7.07 5.71 -5.37
N HIS A 269 -6.28 4.67 -5.62
CA HIS A 269 -4.82 4.72 -5.59
C HIS A 269 -4.24 5.48 -6.79
N VAL A 270 -4.89 5.40 -7.96
CA VAL A 270 -4.48 6.17 -9.15
C VAL A 270 -4.55 7.67 -8.88
N VAL A 271 -5.67 8.17 -8.31
CA VAL A 271 -5.75 9.60 -7.96
C VAL A 271 -4.79 9.96 -6.83
N HIS A 272 -4.50 9.01 -5.94
CA HIS A 272 -3.52 9.21 -4.88
C HIS A 272 -2.11 9.45 -5.46
N HIS A 273 -1.71 8.74 -6.50
CA HIS A 273 -0.45 8.98 -7.23
C HIS A 273 -0.44 10.31 -7.98
N LEU A 274 -1.57 10.71 -8.55
CA LEU A 274 -1.68 11.97 -9.28
C LEU A 274 -1.76 13.20 -8.36
N PHE A 275 -2.47 13.08 -7.23
CA PHE A 275 -2.79 14.17 -6.32
C PHE A 275 -2.71 13.73 -4.85
N PRO A 276 -1.53 13.35 -4.34
CA PRO A 276 -1.37 12.80 -2.98
C PRO A 276 -1.78 13.76 -1.86
N ALA A 277 -1.82 15.07 -2.15
CA ALA A 277 -2.23 16.10 -1.22
C ALA A 277 -3.77 16.21 -1.03
N ILE A 278 -4.58 15.49 -1.81
CA ILE A 278 -6.03 15.40 -1.60
C ILE A 278 -6.29 14.53 -0.37
N PRO A 279 -7.06 15.01 0.63
CA PRO A 279 -7.43 14.18 1.77
C PRO A 279 -8.20 12.94 1.33
N SER A 280 -7.97 11.82 2.00
CA SER A 280 -8.59 10.54 1.64
C SER A 280 -10.13 10.57 1.64
N TYR A 281 -10.77 11.41 2.45
CA TYR A 281 -12.24 11.59 2.42
C TYR A 281 -12.77 12.30 1.17
N HIS A 282 -11.91 12.90 0.34
CA HIS A 282 -12.26 13.48 -0.96
C HIS A 282 -11.73 12.66 -2.15
N ALA A 283 -10.93 11.62 -1.91
CA ALA A 283 -10.27 10.85 -2.98
C ALA A 283 -11.27 10.17 -3.92
N HIS A 284 -12.41 9.67 -3.41
CA HIS A 284 -13.43 9.05 -4.25
C HIS A 284 -14.05 10.05 -5.23
N GLU A 285 -14.47 11.21 -4.74
CA GLU A 285 -15.04 12.27 -5.59
C GLU A 285 -14.04 12.77 -6.64
N ALA A 286 -12.78 12.95 -6.24
CA ALA A 286 -11.71 13.31 -7.17
C ALA A 286 -11.48 12.25 -8.25
N THR A 287 -11.55 10.97 -7.88
CA THR A 287 -11.42 9.83 -8.80
C THR A 287 -12.55 9.80 -9.82
N GLU A 288 -13.80 9.91 -9.37
CA GLU A 288 -14.96 9.94 -10.27
C GLU A 288 -14.90 11.12 -11.24
N ALA A 289 -14.37 12.27 -10.81
CA ALA A 289 -14.21 13.44 -11.67
C ALA A 289 -13.19 13.25 -12.80
N ILE A 290 -12.10 12.51 -12.57
CA ILE A 290 -11.03 12.32 -13.56
C ILE A 290 -11.18 11.03 -14.38
N LYS A 291 -11.88 10.02 -13.88
CA LYS A 291 -12.11 8.73 -14.57
C LYS A 291 -12.52 8.88 -16.04
N PRO A 292 -13.48 9.75 -16.41
CA PRO A 292 -13.86 9.95 -17.81
C PRO A 292 -12.74 10.50 -18.70
N ILE A 293 -11.83 11.28 -18.13
CA ILE A 293 -10.69 11.87 -18.84
C ILE A 293 -9.58 10.82 -19.00
N LEU A 294 -9.34 10.02 -17.96
CA LEU A 294 -8.33 8.95 -17.99
C LEU A 294 -8.67 7.88 -19.04
N GLY A 295 -9.94 7.52 -19.18
CA GLY A 295 -10.40 6.55 -20.17
C GLY A 295 -9.65 5.21 -20.07
N ASP A 296 -9.04 4.79 -21.18
CA ASP A 296 -8.27 3.53 -21.27
C ASP A 296 -6.99 3.50 -20.41
N TYR A 297 -6.51 4.65 -19.91
CA TYR A 297 -5.35 4.71 -19.00
C TYR A 297 -5.71 4.35 -17.56
N TYR A 298 -6.98 4.35 -17.19
CA TYR A 298 -7.44 4.00 -15.85
C TYR A 298 -7.51 2.48 -15.67
N LYS A 299 -6.91 1.97 -14.59
CA LYS A 299 -6.98 0.54 -14.24
C LYS A 299 -7.61 0.29 -12.89
N TYR A 300 -8.60 -0.60 -12.90
CA TYR A 300 -9.29 -1.10 -11.72
C TYR A 300 -9.35 -2.63 -11.76
N ASP A 301 -9.13 -3.27 -10.61
CA ASP A 301 -9.32 -4.70 -10.42
C ASP A 301 -10.12 -4.99 -9.14
N GLY A 302 -11.40 -5.33 -9.33
CA GLY A 302 -12.32 -5.77 -8.28
C GLY A 302 -12.22 -7.25 -7.90
N THR A 303 -11.21 -7.99 -8.40
CA THR A 303 -10.97 -9.38 -7.99
C THR A 303 -10.70 -9.43 -6.48
N PRO A 304 -11.32 -10.36 -5.72
CA PRO A 304 -11.06 -10.50 -4.29
C PRO A 304 -9.56 -10.62 -3.99
N ILE A 305 -9.09 -9.90 -2.97
CA ILE A 305 -7.65 -9.71 -2.67
C ILE A 305 -6.85 -11.01 -2.73
N LEU A 306 -7.29 -12.07 -2.05
CA LEU A 306 -6.54 -13.33 -2.00
C LEU A 306 -6.43 -14.01 -3.38
N LYS A 307 -7.49 -13.91 -4.20
CA LYS A 307 -7.49 -14.46 -5.56
C LYS A 307 -6.59 -13.65 -6.49
N ALA A 308 -6.63 -12.33 -6.38
CA ALA A 308 -5.74 -11.45 -7.14
C ALA A 308 -4.28 -11.62 -6.73
N PHE A 309 -4.02 -11.67 -5.43
CA PHE A 309 -2.68 -11.88 -4.89
C PHE A 309 -2.08 -13.18 -5.40
N TRP A 310 -2.83 -14.28 -5.36
CA TRP A 310 -2.38 -15.55 -5.93
C TRP A 310 -2.13 -15.50 -7.44
N ARG A 311 -2.94 -14.74 -8.18
CA ARG A 311 -2.78 -14.57 -9.64
C ARG A 311 -1.50 -13.80 -9.96
N GLU A 312 -1.32 -12.60 -9.40
CA GLU A 312 -0.15 -11.77 -9.68
C GLU A 312 1.14 -12.43 -9.16
N MET A 313 1.12 -13.07 -7.99
CA MET A 313 2.28 -13.84 -7.48
C MET A 313 2.73 -14.97 -8.41
N LYS A 314 1.84 -15.50 -9.25
CA LYS A 314 2.17 -16.55 -10.23
C LYS A 314 2.59 -15.99 -11.57
N GLY A 315 2.07 -14.83 -11.98
CA GLY A 315 2.27 -14.31 -13.33
C GLY A 315 3.14 -13.06 -13.43
N CYS A 316 3.40 -12.38 -12.32
CA CYS A 316 4.19 -11.15 -12.27
C CYS A 316 5.54 -11.38 -11.59
N VAL A 317 6.33 -12.31 -12.14
CA VAL A 317 7.66 -12.67 -11.60
C VAL A 317 8.74 -11.73 -12.13
N TYR A 318 8.76 -11.48 -13.44
CA TYR A 318 9.73 -10.60 -14.07
C TYR A 318 9.09 -9.86 -15.24
N VAL A 319 9.71 -8.74 -15.62
CA VAL A 319 9.30 -7.95 -16.78
C VAL A 319 10.24 -8.15 -17.97
N GLU A 320 9.67 -8.10 -19.17
CA GLU A 320 10.38 -8.16 -20.46
C GLU A 320 9.98 -6.98 -21.34
N SER A 321 10.92 -6.53 -22.18
CA SER A 321 10.65 -5.47 -23.17
C SER A 321 9.61 -5.93 -24.18
N ASP A 322 8.68 -5.05 -24.57
CA ASP A 322 7.57 -5.44 -25.44
C ASP A 322 8.06 -5.84 -26.85
N ASN A 323 9.10 -5.17 -27.34
CA ASN A 323 9.76 -5.43 -28.61
C ASN A 323 11.29 -5.45 -28.41
N TYR A 324 11.83 -6.57 -27.93
CA TYR A 324 13.28 -6.81 -28.01
C TYR A 324 13.62 -7.23 -29.44
N ASP A 325 14.11 -6.28 -30.24
CA ASP A 325 14.63 -6.56 -31.59
C ASP A 325 16.04 -7.17 -31.45
N ASP A 326 16.13 -8.51 -31.50
CA ASP A 326 17.38 -9.28 -31.37
C ASP A 326 18.46 -8.78 -32.34
N ASP A 327 18.07 -8.34 -33.54
CA ASP A 327 18.97 -7.86 -34.59
C ASP A 327 19.52 -6.44 -34.31
N LYS A 328 18.79 -5.62 -33.54
CA LYS A 328 19.19 -4.25 -33.19
C LYS A 328 19.65 -4.06 -31.75
N LYS A 329 19.51 -5.09 -30.89
CA LYS A 329 19.77 -5.04 -29.43
C LYS A 329 19.16 -3.80 -28.75
N LYS A 330 17.98 -3.37 -29.17
CA LYS A 330 17.35 -2.15 -28.64
C LYS A 330 16.01 -2.47 -28.00
N SER A 331 15.91 -2.18 -26.70
CA SER A 331 14.64 -2.23 -25.96
C SER A 331 13.73 -1.10 -26.44
N SER A 332 12.43 -1.38 -26.48
CA SER A 332 11.40 -0.35 -26.64
C SER A 332 11.30 0.64 -25.47
N GLY A 333 12.06 0.42 -24.39
CA GLY A 333 12.00 1.17 -23.13
C GLY A 333 10.76 0.91 -22.28
N VAL A 334 9.81 0.11 -22.81
CA VAL A 334 8.59 -0.32 -22.13
C VAL A 334 8.64 -1.81 -21.83
N TYR A 335 8.33 -2.15 -20.58
CA TYR A 335 8.44 -3.48 -20.03
C TYR A 335 7.10 -3.94 -19.45
N TRP A 336 6.81 -5.23 -19.59
CA TRP A 336 5.58 -5.85 -19.11
C TRP A 336 5.88 -7.16 -18.40
N PHE A 337 5.05 -7.51 -17.42
CA PHE A 337 5.04 -8.88 -16.90
C PHE A 337 4.64 -9.86 -18.00
N ARG A 338 5.50 -10.86 -18.22
CA ARG A 338 5.26 -11.97 -19.16
C ARG A 338 5.28 -13.28 -18.38
N ASN A 339 4.35 -14.17 -18.75
CA ASN A 339 4.29 -15.54 -18.25
C ASN A 339 5.23 -16.44 -19.04
#